data_AF-A0A2W4X144-F1
#
_entry.id   AF-A0A2W4X144-F1
#
_cell.length_a   1.000
_cell.length_b   1.000
_cell.length_c   1.000
_cell.angle_alpha   90.00
_cell.angle_beta   90.00
_cell.angle_gamma   90.00
#
_symmetry.space_group_name_H-M   'P 1'
#
loop_
_entity.id
_entity.type
_entity.pdbx_description
1 polymer ?
#
loop_
_entity_poly.entity_id
_entity_poly.type
_entity_poly.pdbx_seq_one_letter_code
_entity_poly.pdbx_strand_id
1 'polypeptide(L)'
;MKTVFLIVVGLIWTAVTLGGDFFAVNAIRQQLRAEHFPTVTGVITQNDIEITRSSKGGSNYTARLRFSYAVDGRAYVGDRHRYGSYAASAQHAEALASRYPVGAPVIVHFNPDDPADAILSPGIDGADVFVPFFLLPFNLILFGAVAWLARGKRPFDDPSAPISPLSAGISAFFVGWFVIVFTVAFASGFDPSLPVAIGAWGALTAITFGAAAYAVTQRTAR
;
A
#
# COMPACT_ATOMS: atom_id res chain seq x y z
N MET A 1 24.79 23.44 11.18
CA MET A 1 23.51 23.65 10.44
C MET A 1 23.17 22.49 9.50
N LYS A 2 24.06 22.07 8.58
CA LYS A 2 23.79 20.96 7.62
C LYS A 2 23.43 19.62 8.30
N THR A 3 24.15 19.20 9.34
CA THR A 3 23.90 17.94 10.06
C THR A 3 22.54 17.92 10.76
N VAL A 4 22.20 19.01 11.44
CA VAL A 4 20.91 19.16 12.13
C VAL A 4 19.75 19.11 11.12
N PHE A 5 19.89 19.78 9.98
CA PHE A 5 18.91 19.72 8.90
C PHE A 5 18.69 18.29 8.39
N LEU A 6 19.75 17.53 8.12
CA LEU A 6 19.65 16.13 7.67
C LEU A 6 18.97 15.22 8.69
N ILE A 7 19.27 15.41 9.99
CA ILE A 7 18.62 14.66 11.07
C ILE A 7 17.11 14.95 11.09
N VAL A 8 16.72 16.22 11.01
CA VAL A 8 15.30 16.60 11.00
C VAL A 8 14.57 16.00 9.80
N VAL A 9 15.14 16.10 8.61
CA VAL A 9 14.56 15.49 7.40
C VAL A 9 14.45 13.97 7.55
N GLY A 10 15.48 13.30 8.08
CA GLY A 10 15.46 11.86 8.33
C GLY A 10 14.40 11.42 9.34
N LEU A 11 14.19 12.20 10.41
CA LEU A 11 13.13 11.93 11.40
C LEU A 11 11.75 12.09 10.79
N ILE A 12 11.51 13.13 10.00
CA ILE A 12 10.23 13.34 9.31
C ILE A 12 9.97 12.19 8.33
N TRP A 13 10.96 11.85 7.51
CA TRP A 13 10.87 10.71 6.59
C TRP A 13 10.51 9.42 7.31
N THR A 14 11.22 9.11 8.41
CA THR A 14 11.00 7.90 9.22
C THR A 14 9.60 7.88 9.82
N ALA A 15 9.14 9.01 10.37
CA ALA A 15 7.80 9.10 10.95
C ALA A 15 6.71 8.87 9.90
N VAL A 16 6.91 9.39 8.68
CA VAL A 16 5.96 9.21 7.57
C VAL A 16 5.94 7.76 7.09
N THR A 17 7.11 7.13 6.85
CA THR A 17 7.15 5.76 6.33
C THR A 17 6.65 4.74 7.36
N LEU A 18 7.13 4.81 8.60
CA LEU A 18 6.67 3.92 9.68
C LEU A 18 5.21 4.16 10.05
N GLY A 19 4.73 5.40 9.95
CA GLY A 19 3.31 5.71 10.07
C GLY A 19 2.50 4.97 9.01
N GLY A 20 2.91 5.05 7.75
CA GLY A 20 2.30 4.30 6.64
C GLY A 20 2.32 2.79 6.87
N ASP A 21 3.46 2.23 7.30
CA ASP A 21 3.58 0.80 7.61
C ASP A 21 2.63 0.39 8.73
N PHE A 22 2.54 1.20 9.80
CA PHE A 22 1.64 0.96 10.92
C PHE A 22 0.18 0.93 10.45
N PHE A 23 -0.25 1.90 9.65
CA PHE A 23 -1.61 1.93 9.10
C PHE A 23 -1.88 0.73 8.19
N ALA A 24 -0.93 0.36 7.31
CA ALA A 24 -1.06 -0.78 6.42
C ALA A 24 -1.19 -2.11 7.20
N VAL A 25 -0.30 -2.35 8.18
CA VAL A 25 -0.34 -3.56 9.01
C VAL A 25 -1.62 -3.61 9.84
N ASN A 26 -2.05 -2.48 10.40
CA ASN A 26 -3.29 -2.41 11.16
C ASN A 26 -4.52 -2.69 10.28
N ALA A 27 -4.56 -2.15 9.06
CA ALA A 27 -5.62 -2.44 8.09
C ALA A 27 -5.67 -3.93 7.72
N ILE A 28 -4.53 -4.53 7.35
CA ILE A 28 -4.39 -5.97 7.07
C ILE A 28 -4.91 -6.81 8.25
N ARG A 29 -4.51 -6.46 9.47
CA ARG A 29 -4.95 -7.17 10.68
C ARG A 29 -6.47 -7.08 10.88
N GLN A 30 -7.07 -5.91 10.66
CA GLN A 30 -8.52 -5.73 10.77
C GLN A 30 -9.25 -6.51 9.67
N GLN A 31 -8.70 -6.50 8.46
CA GLN A 31 -9.24 -7.20 7.31
C GLN A 31 -9.27 -8.73 7.51
N LEU A 32 -8.21 -9.31 8.06
CA LEU A 32 -8.13 -10.74 8.41
C LEU A 32 -9.07 -11.13 9.56
N ARG A 33 -9.26 -10.23 10.54
CA ARG A 33 -10.23 -10.46 11.62
C ARG A 33 -11.66 -10.46 11.08
N ALA A 34 -11.97 -9.54 10.18
CA ALA A 34 -13.29 -9.37 9.64
C ALA A 34 -13.74 -10.50 8.71
N GLU A 35 -12.81 -11.33 8.20
CA GLU A 35 -13.16 -12.59 7.54
C GLU A 35 -13.96 -13.53 8.44
N HIS A 36 -13.78 -13.42 9.77
CA HIS A 36 -14.43 -14.26 10.76
C HIS A 36 -15.61 -13.57 11.46
N PHE A 37 -15.94 -12.34 11.06
CA PHE A 37 -17.06 -11.62 11.64
C PHE A 37 -18.39 -12.27 11.26
N PRO A 38 -19.37 -12.29 12.17
CA PRO A 38 -20.74 -12.65 11.83
C PRO A 38 -21.29 -11.75 10.73
N THR A 39 -22.25 -12.29 9.98
CA THR A 39 -22.85 -11.60 8.84
C THR A 39 -24.34 -11.39 9.03
N VAL A 40 -24.84 -10.29 8.46
CA VAL A 40 -26.27 -9.99 8.37
C VAL A 40 -26.60 -9.34 7.03
N THR A 41 -27.83 -9.50 6.58
CA THR A 41 -28.31 -8.78 5.39
C THR A 41 -28.55 -7.32 5.74
N GLY A 42 -27.93 -6.43 4.97
CA GLY A 42 -28.16 -4.99 4.99
C GLY A 42 -28.64 -4.48 3.62
N VAL A 43 -28.82 -3.17 3.53
CA VAL A 43 -29.24 -2.48 2.29
C VAL A 43 -28.39 -1.23 2.09
N ILE A 44 -27.95 -1.00 0.85
CA ILE A 44 -27.27 0.25 0.50
C ILE A 44 -28.26 1.41 0.59
N THR A 45 -27.96 2.41 1.43
CA THR A 45 -28.78 3.61 1.61
C THR A 45 -28.22 4.81 0.84
N GLN A 46 -26.92 4.82 0.57
CA GLN A 46 -26.26 5.88 -0.20
C GLN A 46 -25.04 5.31 -0.91
N ASN A 47 -24.84 5.67 -2.18
CA ASN A 47 -23.60 5.37 -2.89
C ASN A 47 -23.41 6.37 -4.02
N ASP A 48 -23.07 7.60 -3.66
CA ASP A 48 -22.93 8.72 -4.60
C ASP A 48 -21.45 9.12 -4.72
N ILE A 49 -21.07 9.60 -5.89
CA ILE A 49 -19.74 10.18 -6.14
C ILE A 49 -19.88 11.69 -6.05
N GLU A 50 -19.36 12.28 -4.99
CA GLU A 50 -19.30 13.74 -4.86
C GLU A 50 -18.09 14.27 -5.61
N ILE A 51 -18.34 15.13 -6.59
CA ILE A 51 -17.30 15.82 -7.35
C ILE A 51 -17.14 17.24 -6.80
N THR A 52 -16.09 17.48 -6.02
CA THR A 52 -15.75 18.83 -5.57
C THR A 52 -14.76 19.47 -6.53
N ARG A 53 -15.15 20.55 -7.22
CA ARG A 53 -14.19 21.34 -8.02
C ARG A 53 -13.33 22.21 -7.11
N SER A 54 -12.03 22.02 -7.17
CA SER A 54 -11.07 22.94 -6.55
C SER A 54 -10.98 24.24 -7.35
N SER A 55 -10.72 25.35 -6.66
CA SER A 55 -10.52 26.66 -7.27
C SER A 55 -9.29 26.74 -8.19
N LYS A 56 -8.41 25.73 -8.17
CA LYS A 56 -7.22 25.61 -9.03
C LYS A 56 -7.42 24.69 -10.24
N GLY A 57 -8.66 24.31 -10.57
CA GLY A 57 -9.00 23.59 -11.81
C GLY A 57 -8.96 22.06 -11.72
N GLY A 58 -8.69 21.47 -10.55
CA GLY A 58 -8.80 20.02 -10.32
C GLY A 58 -10.17 19.63 -9.75
N SER A 59 -10.70 18.47 -10.15
CA SER A 59 -11.89 17.85 -9.53
C SER A 59 -11.46 16.80 -8.50
N ASN A 60 -12.01 16.85 -7.30
CA ASN A 60 -11.83 15.84 -6.26
C ASN A 60 -13.07 14.92 -6.26
N TYR A 61 -12.85 13.61 -6.29
CA TYR A 61 -13.93 12.62 -6.29
C TYR A 61 -13.99 11.97 -4.91
N THR A 62 -15.12 12.08 -4.22
CA THR A 62 -15.33 11.45 -2.91
C THR A 62 -16.49 10.47 -3.03
N ALA A 63 -16.22 9.17 -2.89
CA ALA A 63 -17.28 8.17 -2.80
C ALA A 63 -17.95 8.26 -1.42
N ARG A 64 -19.27 8.39 -1.39
CA ARG A 64 -20.09 8.38 -0.18
C ARG A 64 -20.91 7.08 -0.14
N LEU A 65 -20.30 6.02 0.35
CA LEU A 65 -20.97 4.75 0.60
C LEU A 65 -21.63 4.78 2.00
N ARG A 66 -22.91 4.41 2.09
CA ARG A 66 -23.60 4.11 3.35
C ARG A 66 -24.55 2.94 3.17
N PHE A 67 -24.67 2.12 4.19
CA PHE A 67 -25.59 1.00 4.24
C PHE A 67 -26.20 0.87 5.63
N SER A 68 -27.44 0.39 5.69
CA SER A 68 -28.14 0.10 6.93
C SER A 68 -28.25 -1.41 7.15
N TYR A 69 -28.22 -1.80 8.41
CA TYR A 69 -28.35 -3.19 8.85
C TYR A 69 -28.91 -3.23 10.27
N ALA A 70 -29.37 -4.39 10.72
CA ALA A 70 -29.88 -4.56 12.07
C ALA A 70 -29.23 -5.77 12.74
N VAL A 71 -28.80 -5.59 13.99
CA VAL A 71 -28.26 -6.66 14.84
C VAL A 71 -29.10 -6.68 16.09
N ASP A 72 -29.66 -7.85 16.43
CA ASP A 72 -30.55 -8.04 17.59
C ASP A 72 -31.69 -7.03 17.69
N GLY A 73 -32.29 -6.68 16.55
CA GLY A 73 -33.40 -5.72 16.47
C GLY A 73 -33.00 -4.25 16.57
N ARG A 74 -31.71 -3.93 16.74
CA ARG A 74 -31.18 -2.55 16.74
C ARG A 74 -30.61 -2.21 15.37
N ALA A 75 -31.02 -1.07 14.83
CA ALA A 75 -30.52 -0.55 13.56
C ALA A 75 -29.16 0.12 13.71
N TYR A 76 -28.29 -0.12 12.73
CA TYR A 76 -26.96 0.45 12.58
C TYR A 76 -26.78 0.98 11.15
N VAL A 77 -25.82 1.89 11.00
CA VAL A 77 -25.40 2.44 9.71
C VAL A 77 -23.89 2.30 9.61
N GLY A 78 -23.43 1.72 8.51
CA GLY A 78 -22.02 1.61 8.18
C GLY A 78 -21.71 2.42 6.93
N ASP A 79 -20.47 2.86 6.80
CA ASP A 79 -19.99 3.70 5.69
C ASP A 79 -18.70 3.16 5.05
N ARG A 80 -18.28 1.96 5.47
CA ARG A 80 -17.00 1.38 5.08
C ARG A 80 -17.18 0.18 4.16
N HIS A 81 -16.57 0.23 2.98
CA HIS A 81 -16.51 -0.95 2.10
C HIS A 81 -15.59 -2.03 2.68
N ARG A 82 -14.38 -1.64 3.09
CA ARG A 82 -13.32 -2.48 3.67
C ARG A 82 -12.40 -1.69 4.58
N TYR A 83 -11.62 -2.34 5.44
CA TYR A 83 -10.57 -1.66 6.19
C TYR A 83 -9.42 -1.25 5.26
N GLY A 84 -8.72 -0.16 5.61
CA GLY A 84 -7.57 0.32 4.84
C GLY A 84 -7.89 0.88 3.46
N SER A 85 -9.16 1.09 3.11
CA SER A 85 -9.52 1.78 1.87
C SER A 85 -9.06 3.24 1.96
N TYR A 86 -8.04 3.59 1.18
CA TYR A 86 -7.56 4.97 1.03
C TYR A 86 -8.40 5.71 -0.01
N ALA A 87 -8.23 7.03 -0.10
CA ALA A 87 -8.96 7.90 -1.02
C ALA A 87 -9.10 7.26 -2.41
N ALA A 88 -10.34 6.91 -2.76
CA ALA A 88 -10.65 6.21 -3.99
C ALA A 88 -10.27 7.07 -5.21
N SER A 89 -9.56 6.49 -6.17
CA SER A 89 -9.49 7.09 -7.50
C SER A 89 -10.92 7.23 -8.07
N ALA A 90 -11.14 8.15 -9.00
CA ALA A 90 -12.45 8.31 -9.64
C ALA A 90 -12.96 6.96 -10.20
N GLN A 91 -12.06 6.18 -10.80
CA GLN A 91 -12.36 4.85 -11.32
C GLN A 91 -12.80 3.86 -10.24
N HIS A 92 -12.14 3.87 -9.06
CA HIS A 92 -12.52 3.00 -7.95
C HIS A 92 -13.89 3.42 -7.37
N ALA A 93 -14.14 4.73 -7.25
CA ALA A 93 -15.43 5.26 -6.82
C ALA A 93 -16.56 4.87 -7.80
N GLU A 94 -16.32 4.98 -9.11
CA GLU A 94 -17.25 4.56 -10.16
C GLU A 94 -17.52 3.04 -10.15
N ALA A 95 -16.49 2.23 -9.97
CA ALA A 95 -16.62 0.78 -9.84
C ALA A 95 -17.45 0.40 -8.60
N LEU A 96 -17.23 1.09 -7.47
CA LEU A 96 -17.98 0.86 -6.25
C LEU A 96 -19.44 1.30 -6.38
N ALA A 97 -19.69 2.46 -6.99
CA ALA A 97 -21.03 2.97 -7.32
C ALA A 97 -21.82 1.96 -8.17
N SER A 98 -21.16 1.42 -9.20
CA SER A 98 -21.75 0.44 -10.12
C SER A 98 -22.05 -0.90 -9.43
N ARG A 99 -21.18 -1.33 -8.50
CA ARG A 99 -21.30 -2.63 -7.81
C ARG A 99 -22.34 -2.60 -6.69
N TYR A 100 -22.54 -1.47 -6.04
CA TYR A 100 -23.42 -1.32 -4.87
C TYR A 100 -24.48 -0.22 -5.11
N PRO A 101 -25.44 -0.41 -6.02
CA PRO A 101 -26.47 0.60 -6.24
C PRO A 101 -27.37 0.77 -5.01
N VAL A 102 -27.92 1.98 -4.82
CA VAL A 102 -28.86 2.27 -3.72
C VAL A 102 -30.05 1.32 -3.77
N GLY A 103 -30.43 0.78 -2.61
CA GLY A 103 -31.48 -0.23 -2.48
C GLY A 103 -31.03 -1.66 -2.71
N ALA A 104 -29.78 -1.90 -3.15
CA ALA A 104 -29.26 -3.25 -3.30
C ALA A 104 -29.12 -3.96 -1.93
N PRO A 105 -29.52 -5.23 -1.82
CA PRO A 105 -29.20 -6.04 -0.66
C PRO A 105 -27.71 -6.35 -0.64
N VAL A 106 -27.10 -6.28 0.54
CA VAL A 106 -25.69 -6.58 0.75
C VAL A 106 -25.47 -7.46 1.97
N ILE A 107 -24.38 -8.22 1.96
CA ILE A 107 -23.89 -8.91 3.15
C ILE A 107 -22.99 -7.95 3.92
N VAL A 108 -23.35 -7.70 5.18
CA VAL A 108 -22.61 -6.85 6.10
C VAL A 108 -21.89 -7.74 7.10
N HIS A 109 -20.58 -7.56 7.21
CA HIS A 109 -19.74 -8.18 8.21
C HIS A 109 -19.57 -7.19 9.37
N PHE A 110 -20.11 -7.50 10.54
CA PHE A 110 -20.06 -6.60 11.69
C PHE A 110 -19.20 -7.18 12.81
N ASN A 111 -18.50 -6.31 13.53
CA ASN A 111 -17.73 -6.72 14.70
C ASN A 111 -18.72 -7.11 15.84
N PRO A 112 -18.69 -8.35 16.36
CA PRO A 112 -19.62 -8.76 17.41
C PRO A 112 -19.42 -8.01 18.73
N ASP A 113 -18.20 -7.51 18.99
CA ASP A 113 -17.88 -6.73 20.19
C ASP A 113 -18.29 -5.25 20.05
N ASP A 114 -18.42 -4.76 18.82
CA ASP A 114 -18.87 -3.41 18.48
C ASP A 114 -19.67 -3.43 17.18
N PRO A 115 -20.99 -3.69 17.23
CA PRO A 115 -21.81 -3.83 16.03
C PRO A 115 -21.94 -2.54 15.19
N ALA A 116 -21.40 -1.40 15.63
CA ALA A 116 -21.30 -0.20 14.80
C ALA A 116 -20.10 -0.25 13.82
N ASP A 117 -19.08 -1.07 14.10
CA ASP A 117 -17.95 -1.31 13.20
C ASP A 117 -18.30 -2.44 12.23
N ALA A 118 -18.62 -2.08 10.99
CA ALA A 118 -19.00 -3.04 9.97
C ALA A 118 -18.44 -2.69 8.59
N ILE A 119 -18.21 -3.72 7.78
CA ILE A 119 -17.70 -3.63 6.42
C ILE A 119 -18.49 -4.52 5.45
N LEU A 120 -18.37 -4.24 4.15
CA LEU A 120 -19.03 -5.04 3.10
C LEU A 120 -18.12 -6.10 2.47
N SER A 121 -16.79 -5.92 2.56
CA SER A 121 -15.82 -6.75 1.86
C SER A 121 -14.62 -7.03 2.77
N PRO A 122 -14.64 -8.12 3.54
CA PRO A 122 -13.47 -8.61 4.27
C PRO A 122 -12.45 -9.30 3.34
N GLY A 123 -11.30 -9.64 3.91
CA GLY A 123 -10.20 -10.37 3.27
C GLY A 123 -9.24 -9.53 2.42
N ILE A 124 -8.03 -10.05 2.25
CA ILE A 124 -6.88 -9.34 1.68
C ILE A 124 -7.06 -9.09 0.17
N ASP A 125 -6.79 -7.87 -0.27
CA ASP A 125 -6.71 -7.51 -1.69
C ASP A 125 -5.30 -7.13 -2.15
N GLY A 126 -5.18 -6.69 -3.40
CA GLY A 126 -3.89 -6.31 -3.95
C GLY A 126 -3.35 -5.02 -3.37
N ALA A 127 -4.18 -4.05 -3.00
CA ALA A 127 -3.75 -2.81 -2.35
C ALA A 127 -3.13 -3.10 -0.96
N ASP A 128 -3.74 -4.01 -0.20
CA ASP A 128 -3.24 -4.47 1.10
C ASP A 128 -1.80 -5.03 1.00
N VAL A 129 -1.49 -5.76 -0.08
CA VAL A 129 -0.15 -6.34 -0.32
C VAL A 129 0.79 -5.34 -1.00
N PHE A 130 0.24 -4.41 -1.77
CA PHE A 130 1.00 -3.44 -2.55
C PHE A 130 1.54 -2.29 -1.71
N VAL A 131 0.80 -1.81 -0.70
CA VAL A 131 1.27 -0.68 0.13
C VAL A 131 2.58 -1.03 0.86
N PRO A 132 2.74 -2.19 1.54
CA PRO A 132 4.02 -2.58 2.12
C PRO A 132 5.14 -2.73 1.07
N PHE A 133 4.82 -3.24 -0.12
CA PHE A 133 5.77 -3.34 -1.24
C PHE A 133 6.24 -1.95 -1.71
N PHE A 134 5.31 -1.00 -1.78
CA PHE A 134 5.59 0.38 -2.14
C PHE A 134 6.49 1.06 -1.08
N LEU A 135 6.23 0.84 0.21
CA LEU A 135 6.96 1.51 1.30
C LEU A 135 8.35 0.90 1.59
N LEU A 136 8.56 -0.39 1.30
CA LEU A 136 9.82 -1.07 1.62
C LEU A 136 11.10 -0.36 1.12
N PRO A 137 11.21 0.14 -0.14
CA PRO A 137 12.43 0.81 -0.59
C PRO A 137 12.75 2.07 0.23
N PHE A 138 11.73 2.79 0.71
CA PHE A 138 11.90 3.98 1.54
C PHE A 138 12.51 3.62 2.90
N ASN A 139 12.08 2.49 3.47
CA ASN A 139 12.65 1.93 4.70
C ASN A 139 14.09 1.43 4.50
N LEU A 140 14.38 0.76 3.37
CA LEU A 140 15.73 0.28 3.07
C LEU A 140 16.73 1.43 2.88
N ILE A 141 16.31 2.54 2.25
CA ILE A 141 17.13 3.76 2.12
C ILE A 141 17.47 4.32 3.50
N LEU A 142 16.50 4.37 4.42
CA LEU A 142 16.72 4.81 5.79
C LEU A 142 17.73 3.92 6.52
N PHE A 143 17.54 2.60 6.49
CA PHE A 143 18.48 1.65 7.09
C PHE A 143 19.90 1.81 6.51
N GLY A 144 20.01 1.98 5.19
CA GLY A 144 21.28 2.26 4.52
C GLY A 144 21.93 3.57 5.01
N ALA A 145 21.15 4.64 5.13
CA ALA A 145 21.63 5.94 5.60
C ALA A 145 22.07 5.90 7.08
N VAL A 146 21.34 5.20 7.95
CA VAL A 146 21.71 5.01 9.37
C VAL A 146 22.98 4.17 9.49
N ALA A 147 23.06 3.04 8.79
CA ALA A 147 24.26 2.21 8.77
C ALA A 147 25.48 2.97 8.22
N TRP A 148 25.25 3.86 7.25
CA TRP A 148 26.27 4.75 6.72
C TRP A 148 26.79 5.73 7.78
N LEU A 149 25.89 6.48 8.42
CA LEU A 149 26.25 7.45 9.47
C LEU A 149 27.01 6.77 10.63
N ALA A 150 26.60 5.56 11.01
CA ALA A 150 27.26 4.79 12.07
C ALA A 150 28.67 4.33 11.70
N ARG A 151 28.97 4.11 10.41
CA ARG A 151 30.28 3.61 9.94
C ARG A 151 31.30 4.71 9.67
N GLY A 152 30.89 5.97 9.53
CA GLY A 152 31.78 7.13 9.35
C GLY A 152 32.62 7.15 8.06
N LYS A 153 32.52 6.15 7.18
CA LYS A 153 33.17 6.08 5.86
C LYS A 153 32.26 6.70 4.81
N ARG A 154 32.75 7.47 3.84
CA ARG A 154 31.83 8.00 2.81
C ARG A 154 31.56 6.89 1.80
N PRO A 155 30.31 6.73 1.33
CA PRO A 155 30.05 5.82 0.23
C PRO A 155 30.78 6.42 -0.99
N PHE A 156 31.48 5.60 -1.77
CA PHE A 156 32.20 6.05 -2.97
C PHE A 156 33.38 7.01 -2.67
N ASP A 157 34.11 6.81 -1.57
CA ASP A 157 35.34 7.58 -1.24
C ASP A 157 36.37 7.61 -2.39
N ASP A 158 36.38 6.60 -3.27
CA ASP A 158 37.12 6.59 -4.52
C ASP A 158 36.14 6.45 -5.72
N PRO A 159 35.85 7.54 -6.45
CA PRO A 159 34.98 7.52 -7.63
C PRO A 159 35.55 6.71 -8.79
N SER A 160 36.86 6.45 -8.81
CA SER A 160 37.53 5.67 -9.85
C SER A 160 37.60 4.18 -9.50
N ALA A 161 37.24 3.80 -8.27
CA ALA A 161 37.17 2.41 -7.87
C ALA A 161 36.14 1.66 -8.73
N PRO A 162 36.50 0.50 -9.28
CA PRO A 162 35.58 -0.29 -10.10
C PRO A 162 34.36 -0.71 -9.27
N ILE A 163 33.17 -0.60 -9.88
CA ILE A 163 31.92 -1.04 -9.26
C ILE A 163 32.04 -2.53 -8.96
N SER A 164 32.01 -2.89 -7.68
CA SER A 164 32.03 -4.29 -7.26
C SER A 164 30.77 -5.01 -7.78
N PRO A 165 30.84 -6.33 -8.05
CA PRO A 165 29.66 -7.10 -8.45
C PRO A 165 28.49 -7.00 -7.44
N LEU A 166 28.81 -6.88 -6.14
CA LEU A 166 27.82 -6.71 -5.09
C LEU A 166 27.09 -5.36 -5.20
N SER A 167 27.84 -4.27 -5.38
CA SER A 167 27.24 -2.93 -5.58
C SER A 167 26.44 -2.84 -6.87
N ALA A 168 26.89 -3.50 -7.95
CA ALA A 168 26.12 -3.57 -9.18
C ALA A 168 24.80 -4.33 -8.98
N GLY A 169 24.82 -5.46 -8.27
CA GLY A 169 23.61 -6.23 -7.95
C GLY A 169 22.62 -5.46 -7.07
N ILE A 170 23.09 -4.76 -6.04
CA ILE A 170 22.26 -3.90 -5.19
C ILE A 170 21.62 -2.78 -6.01
N SER A 171 22.39 -2.08 -6.85
CA SER A 171 21.86 -1.01 -7.70
C SER A 171 20.82 -1.52 -8.69
N ALA A 172 21.07 -2.66 -9.34
CA ALA A 172 20.12 -3.27 -10.26
C ALA A 172 18.81 -3.68 -9.55
N PHE A 173 18.89 -4.19 -8.33
CA PHE A 173 17.73 -4.48 -7.48
C PHE A 173 16.89 -3.24 -7.20
N PHE A 174 17.51 -2.15 -6.73
CA PHE A 174 16.79 -0.92 -6.42
C PHE A 174 16.18 -0.27 -7.66
N VAL A 175 16.90 -0.26 -8.79
CA VAL A 175 16.35 0.25 -10.07
C VAL A 175 15.19 -0.61 -10.53
N GLY A 176 15.32 -1.94 -10.49
CA GLY A 176 14.24 -2.86 -10.84
C GLY A 176 13.02 -2.69 -9.94
N TRP A 177 13.22 -2.59 -8.62
CA TRP A 177 12.17 -2.31 -7.66
C TRP A 177 11.44 -1.01 -8.00
N PHE A 178 12.20 0.08 -8.18
CA PHE A 178 11.66 1.41 -8.46
C PHE A 178 10.80 1.39 -9.72
N VAL A 179 11.29 0.77 -10.80
CA VAL A 179 10.53 0.64 -12.04
C VAL A 179 9.25 -0.17 -11.81
N ILE A 180 9.33 -1.35 -11.19
CA ILE A 180 8.16 -2.21 -10.95
C ILE A 180 7.10 -1.49 -10.11
N VAL A 181 7.49 -0.87 -8.99
CA VAL A 181 6.56 -0.18 -8.10
C VAL A 181 5.81 0.93 -8.82
N PHE A 182 6.52 1.81 -9.52
CA PHE A 182 5.86 2.93 -10.20
C PHE A 182 5.07 2.48 -11.42
N THR A 183 5.55 1.47 -12.16
CA THR A 183 4.77 0.88 -13.26
C THR A 183 3.46 0.31 -12.74
N VAL A 184 3.48 -0.50 -11.67
CA VAL A 184 2.26 -1.07 -11.09
C VAL A 184 1.35 0.03 -10.54
N ALA A 185 1.89 0.96 -9.74
CA ALA A 185 1.11 2.05 -9.15
C ALA A 185 0.37 2.89 -10.20
N PHE A 186 1.07 3.34 -11.25
CA PHE A 186 0.45 4.18 -12.27
C PHE A 186 -0.45 3.38 -13.23
N ALA A 187 -0.11 2.13 -13.53
CA ALA A 187 -0.95 1.27 -14.38
C ALA A 187 -2.26 0.87 -13.70
N SER A 188 -2.29 0.78 -12.36
CA SER A 188 -3.47 0.38 -11.59
C SER A 188 -4.15 1.52 -10.82
N GLY A 189 -3.66 2.76 -10.94
CA GLY A 189 -4.16 3.87 -10.14
C GLY A 189 -4.01 3.66 -8.63
N PHE A 190 -2.92 3.01 -8.20
CA PHE A 190 -2.61 2.60 -6.83
C PHE A 190 -3.54 1.54 -6.21
N ASP A 191 -4.38 0.90 -7.04
CA ASP A 191 -5.28 -0.19 -6.63
C ASP A 191 -5.04 -1.46 -7.48
N PRO A 192 -3.86 -2.10 -7.39
CA PRO A 192 -3.57 -3.27 -8.20
C PRO A 192 -4.43 -4.46 -7.75
N SER A 193 -4.78 -5.33 -8.69
CA SER A 193 -5.39 -6.61 -8.34
C SER A 193 -4.40 -7.48 -7.55
N LEU A 194 -4.93 -8.37 -6.71
CA LEU A 194 -4.11 -9.26 -5.88
C LEU A 194 -3.07 -10.06 -6.70
N PRO A 195 -3.40 -10.65 -7.87
CA PRO A 195 -2.41 -11.35 -8.70
C PRO A 195 -1.29 -10.43 -9.21
N VAL A 196 -1.60 -9.17 -9.55
CA VAL A 196 -0.60 -8.19 -10.00
C VAL A 196 0.32 -7.81 -8.85
N ALA A 197 -0.22 -7.57 -7.65
CA ALA A 197 0.57 -7.27 -6.46
C ALA A 197 1.50 -8.43 -6.08
N ILE A 198 1.01 -9.66 -6.07
CA ILE A 198 1.83 -10.87 -5.82
C ILE A 198 2.87 -11.06 -6.93
N GLY A 199 2.48 -10.84 -8.19
CA GLY A 199 3.39 -10.90 -9.34
C GLY A 199 4.54 -9.90 -9.23
N ALA A 200 4.29 -8.69 -8.72
CA ALA A 200 5.32 -7.68 -8.49
C ALA A 200 6.37 -8.14 -7.47
N TRP A 201 5.94 -8.74 -6.36
CA TRP A 201 6.83 -9.38 -5.38
C TRP A 201 7.65 -10.52 -6.01
N GLY A 202 7.01 -11.38 -6.81
CA GLY A 202 7.66 -12.48 -7.51
C GLY A 202 8.71 -12.00 -8.51
N ALA A 203 8.37 -11.01 -9.35
CA ALA A 203 9.27 -10.44 -10.34
C ALA A 203 10.51 -9.81 -9.69
N LEU A 204 10.33 -9.04 -8.62
CA LEU A 204 11.43 -8.48 -7.85
C LEU A 204 12.34 -9.59 -7.27
N THR A 205 11.74 -10.61 -6.67
CA THR A 205 12.49 -11.74 -6.09
C THR A 205 13.32 -12.42 -7.18
N ALA A 206 12.74 -12.66 -8.36
CA ALA A 206 13.42 -13.25 -9.51
C ALA A 206 14.58 -12.37 -10.02
N ILE A 207 14.40 -11.05 -10.13
CA ILE A 207 15.47 -10.10 -10.50
C ILE A 207 16.63 -10.19 -9.51
N THR A 208 16.32 -10.25 -8.21
CA THR A 208 17.32 -10.33 -7.14
C THR A 208 18.17 -11.59 -7.26
N PHE A 209 17.52 -12.75 -7.36
CA PHE A 209 18.21 -14.03 -7.51
C PHE A 209 18.96 -14.13 -8.84
N GLY A 210 18.38 -13.64 -9.94
CA GLY A 210 19.02 -13.61 -11.25
C GLY A 210 20.29 -12.76 -11.28
N ALA A 211 20.24 -11.54 -10.72
CA ALA A 211 21.41 -10.67 -10.61
C ALA A 211 22.51 -11.28 -9.75
N ALA A 212 22.15 -11.92 -8.63
CA ALA A 212 23.10 -12.63 -7.78
C ALA A 212 23.75 -13.83 -8.50
N ALA A 213 22.97 -14.66 -9.19
CA ALA A 213 23.47 -15.80 -9.95
C ALA A 213 24.41 -15.38 -11.08
N TYR A 214 24.05 -14.32 -11.83
CA TYR A 214 24.88 -13.75 -12.89
C TYR A 214 26.22 -13.21 -12.35
N ALA A 215 26.20 -12.50 -11.23
CA ALA A 215 27.41 -11.98 -10.60
C ALA A 215 28.36 -13.10 -10.12
N VAL A 216 27.82 -14.24 -9.66
CA VAL A 216 28.61 -15.41 -9.27
C VAL A 216 29.23 -16.09 -10.48
N THR A 217 28.47 -16.30 -11.56
CA THR A 217 28.99 -16.95 -12.79
C THR A 217 30.11 -16.14 -13.44
N GLN A 218 29.99 -14.81 -13.44
CA GLN A 218 31.04 -13.92 -13.94
C GLN A 218 32.34 -13.97 -13.11
N ARG A 219 32.27 -14.35 -11.83
CA ARG A 219 33.46 -14.53 -10.98
C ARG A 219 34.16 -15.86 -11.19
N THR A 220 33.41 -16.93 -11.45
CA THR A 220 33.98 -18.27 -11.68
C THR A 220 34.60 -18.44 -13.06
N ALA A 221 34.25 -17.57 -14.02
CA ALA A 221 34.78 -17.59 -15.39
C ALA A 221 36.06 -16.77 -15.59
N ARG A 222 36.56 -16.10 -14.54
CA ARG A 222 37.83 -15.35 -14.50
C ARG A 222 38.84 -16.09 -13.65
#